data_AF-A0A8I1QX07-F1
#
_entry.id   AF-A0A8I1QX07-F1
#
_cell.length_a   1.000
_cell.length_b   1.000
_cell.length_c   1.000
_cell.angle_alpha   90.00
_cell.angle_beta   90.00
_cell.angle_gamma   90.00
#
_symmetry.space_group_name_H-M   'P 1'
#
loop_
_entity.id
_entity.type
_entity.pdbx_description
1 polymer ?
#
loop_
_entity_poly.entity_id
_entity_poly.type
_entity_poly.pdbx_seq_one_letter_code
_entity_poly.pdbx_strand_id
1 'polypeptide(L)'
;MLRLIAPLLLAALPGAALAQSIGQALPGRAQPRESYNRPAPAAPKGARPCPEYGAGFVRLEGSSFCVRAGGAVRAEIGKSSRNGYGSRADGMLYLESRGQTELGPVRSVISVRRGIDRNLDAAPFR
;
A
#
# COMPACT_ATOMS: atom_id res chain seq x y z
N MET A 1 -41.02 -38.78 -37.75
CA MET A 1 -40.33 -39.31 -38.94
C MET A 1 -40.25 -38.20 -39.97
N LEU A 2 -39.03 -37.77 -40.29
CA LEU A 2 -38.54 -37.21 -41.57
C LEU A 2 -39.49 -36.28 -42.38
N ARG A 3 -39.17 -34.99 -42.58
CA ARG A 3 -38.39 -34.43 -43.71
C ARG A 3 -38.17 -32.93 -43.40
N LEU A 4 -36.98 -32.40 -43.12
CA LEU A 4 -35.79 -32.12 -43.93
C LEU A 4 -36.02 -31.36 -45.26
N ILE A 5 -35.39 -30.16 -45.30
CA ILE A 5 -34.86 -29.40 -46.46
C ILE A 5 -35.92 -28.50 -47.14
N ALA A 6 -35.74 -27.20 -47.41
CA ALA A 6 -34.54 -26.41 -47.67
C ALA A 6 -34.78 -24.89 -47.41
N PRO A 7 -33.71 -24.09 -47.37
CA PRO A 7 -33.62 -22.77 -46.76
C PRO A 7 -33.75 -21.65 -47.82
N LEU A 8 -33.31 -20.44 -47.44
CA LEU A 8 -32.95 -19.29 -48.29
C LEU A 8 -33.97 -18.14 -48.27
N LEU A 9 -33.85 -17.23 -47.29
CA LEU A 9 -34.07 -15.79 -47.44
C LEU A 9 -33.97 -15.09 -46.08
N LEU A 10 -32.79 -14.53 -45.81
CA LEU A 10 -32.53 -13.19 -45.25
C LEU A 10 -31.16 -13.19 -44.57
N ALA A 11 -30.13 -13.25 -45.41
CA ALA A 11 -28.83 -12.71 -45.05
C ALA A 11 -28.91 -11.18 -45.08
N ALA A 12 -28.26 -10.54 -44.11
CA ALA A 12 -27.77 -9.15 -44.08
C ALA A 12 -28.37 -8.30 -42.94
N LEU A 13 -27.71 -8.33 -41.78
CA LEU A 13 -27.61 -7.20 -40.86
C LEU A 13 -26.22 -7.27 -40.19
N PRO A 14 -25.17 -6.66 -40.77
CA PRO A 14 -23.92 -6.42 -40.06
C PRO A 14 -24.10 -5.15 -39.23
N GLY A 15 -24.71 -5.26 -38.06
CA GLY A 15 -24.81 -4.18 -37.09
C GLY A 15 -23.60 -4.20 -36.15
N ALA A 16 -22.48 -3.65 -36.61
CA ALA A 16 -21.27 -3.52 -35.81
C ALA A 16 -21.48 -2.50 -34.68
N ALA A 17 -21.90 -2.97 -33.50
CA ALA A 17 -21.95 -2.15 -32.29
C ALA A 17 -20.55 -2.05 -31.66
N LEU A 18 -19.68 -1.25 -32.27
CA LEU A 18 -18.43 -0.84 -31.66
C LEU A 18 -18.78 0.29 -30.68
N ALA A 19 -19.11 -0.07 -29.44
CA ALA A 19 -19.19 0.88 -28.34
C ALA A 19 -17.77 1.34 -27.98
N GLN A 20 -17.21 2.25 -28.78
CA GLN A 20 -16.01 2.97 -28.39
C GLN A 20 -16.43 3.98 -27.33
N SER A 21 -16.11 3.66 -26.07
CA SER A 21 -16.15 4.60 -24.96
C SER A 21 -15.11 5.69 -25.21
N ILE A 22 -15.50 6.69 -26.01
CA ILE A 22 -14.86 8.01 -26.03
C ILE A 22 -14.89 8.47 -24.57
N GLY A 23 -13.71 8.71 -23.99
CA GLY A 23 -13.47 9.01 -22.58
C GLY A 23 -14.09 10.31 -22.07
N GLN A 24 -15.39 10.49 -22.29
CA GLN A 24 -16.19 11.57 -21.75
C GLN A 24 -16.48 11.24 -20.28
N ALA A 25 -16.03 12.10 -19.38
CA ALA A 25 -16.30 11.95 -17.96
C ALA A 25 -17.81 12.04 -17.71
N LEU A 26 -18.39 11.04 -17.04
CA LEU A 26 -19.76 11.11 -16.54
C LEU A 26 -19.86 12.24 -15.50
N PRO A 27 -20.84 13.17 -15.62
CA PRO A 27 -21.08 14.16 -14.59
C PRO A 27 -21.38 13.48 -13.25
N GLY A 28 -20.62 13.82 -12.22
CA GLY A 28 -20.74 13.24 -10.87
C GLY A 28 -19.72 12.13 -10.53
N ARG A 29 -18.89 11.67 -11.48
CA ARG A 29 -17.72 10.84 -11.12
C ARG A 29 -16.55 11.74 -10.77
N ALA A 30 -16.04 11.60 -9.55
CA ALA A 30 -14.76 12.18 -9.17
C ALA A 30 -13.69 11.70 -10.16
N GLN A 31 -12.97 12.66 -10.76
CA GLN A 31 -11.81 12.32 -11.58
C GLN A 31 -10.84 11.48 -10.74
N PRO A 32 -10.14 10.49 -11.33
CA PRO A 32 -9.09 9.79 -10.62
C PRO A 32 -8.15 10.84 -10.03
N ARG A 33 -8.11 10.96 -8.69
CA ARG A 33 -7.11 11.81 -8.05
C ARG A 33 -5.78 11.29 -8.52
N GLU A 34 -5.02 12.18 -9.15
CA GLU A 34 -3.66 11.93 -9.59
C GLU A 34 -2.94 11.21 -8.47
N SER A 35 -2.58 9.95 -8.73
CA SER A 35 -1.95 9.09 -7.74
C SER A 35 -0.78 9.88 -7.18
N TYR A 36 -0.82 10.21 -5.88
CA TYR A 36 0.25 10.94 -5.21
C TYR A 36 1.53 10.16 -5.50
N ASN A 37 2.32 10.67 -6.46
CA ASN A 37 3.51 10.02 -6.92
C ASN A 37 4.51 10.20 -5.80
N ARG A 38 4.49 9.28 -4.83
CA ARG A 38 5.45 9.26 -3.74
C ARG A 38 6.81 9.24 -4.44
N PRO A 39 7.64 10.29 -4.29
CA PRO A 39 8.94 10.31 -4.92
C PRO A 39 9.66 9.01 -4.57
N ALA A 40 10.16 8.31 -5.60
CA ALA A 40 11.02 7.17 -5.37
C ALA A 40 12.14 7.65 -4.42
N PRO A 41 12.38 6.96 -3.29
CA PRO A 41 13.43 7.37 -2.37
C PRO A 41 14.73 7.54 -3.16
N ALA A 42 15.33 8.72 -3.09
CA ALA A 42 16.62 8.95 -3.73
C ALA A 42 17.60 7.89 -3.21
N ALA A 43 18.37 7.28 -4.11
CA ALA A 43 19.39 6.32 -3.71
C ALA A 43 20.29 6.99 -2.66
N PRO A 44 20.43 6.41 -1.45
CA PRO A 44 21.20 7.02 -0.40
C PRO A 44 22.64 7.18 -0.89
N LYS A 45 23.06 8.43 -1.12
CA LYS A 45 24.42 8.75 -1.52
C LYS A 45 25.34 8.37 -0.37
N GLY A 46 25.97 7.19 -0.48
CA GLY A 46 26.92 6.69 0.51
C GLY A 46 26.48 5.45 1.31
N ALA A 47 25.27 4.91 1.12
CA ALA A 47 24.89 3.66 1.79
C ALA A 47 24.93 2.49 0.79
N ARG A 48 25.78 1.50 1.04
CA ARG A 48 25.86 0.29 0.21
C ARG A 48 24.67 -0.63 0.52
N PRO A 49 23.79 -0.96 -0.45
CA PRO A 49 22.69 -1.89 -0.21
C PRO A 49 23.20 -3.27 0.22
N CYS A 50 22.43 -3.97 1.06
CA CYS A 50 22.68 -5.37 1.41
C CYS A 50 21.55 -6.28 0.91
N PRO A 51 21.51 -6.63 -0.39
CA PRO A 51 20.47 -7.50 -0.94
C PRO A 51 20.48 -8.90 -0.32
N GLU A 52 21.60 -9.35 0.26
CA GLU A 52 21.75 -10.64 0.92
C GLU A 52 20.82 -10.84 2.13
N TYR A 53 20.42 -9.76 2.81
CA TYR A 53 19.50 -9.80 3.94
C TYR A 53 18.06 -9.38 3.58
N GLY A 54 17.86 -8.90 2.35
CA GLY A 54 16.58 -8.48 1.81
C GLY A 54 16.50 -6.98 1.49
N ALA A 55 15.37 -6.58 0.92
CA ALA A 55 15.14 -5.19 0.52
C ALA A 55 15.13 -4.23 1.72
N GLY A 56 15.71 -3.04 1.53
CA GLY A 56 15.77 -1.98 2.54
C GLY A 56 16.87 -2.13 3.58
N PHE A 57 17.69 -3.17 3.49
CA PHE A 57 18.93 -3.27 4.27
C PHE A 57 20.05 -2.46 3.61
N VAL A 58 20.77 -1.71 4.44
CA VAL A 58 21.97 -0.97 4.06
C VAL A 58 23.13 -1.34 4.97
N ARG A 59 24.33 -1.39 4.41
CA ARG A 59 25.55 -1.69 5.17
C ARG A 59 25.91 -0.51 6.03
N LEU A 60 26.20 -0.79 7.30
CA LEU A 60 26.70 0.23 8.21
C LEU A 60 28.20 0.43 7.94
N GLU A 61 28.58 1.66 7.65
CA GLU A 61 29.98 2.04 7.37
C GLU A 61 30.91 1.59 8.52
N GLY A 62 32.04 0.98 8.15
CA GLY A 62 33.00 0.43 9.12
C GLY A 62 32.61 -0.92 9.73
N SER A 63 31.55 -1.59 9.27
CA SER A 63 31.17 -2.92 9.76
C SER A 63 30.62 -3.84 8.65
N SER A 64 30.60 -5.15 8.92
CA SER A 64 29.90 -6.14 8.09
C SER A 64 28.40 -6.21 8.37
N PHE A 65 27.90 -5.42 9.33
CA PHE A 65 26.50 -5.40 9.72
C PHE A 65 25.66 -4.60 8.72
N CYS A 66 24.49 -5.14 8.42
CA CYS A 66 23.47 -4.51 7.61
C CYS A 66 22.28 -4.16 8.48
N VAL A 67 21.75 -2.95 8.31
CA VAL A 67 20.65 -2.41 9.09
C VAL A 67 19.48 -2.06 8.21
N ARG A 68 18.26 -2.24 8.74
CA ARG A 68 17.01 -1.80 8.13
C ARG A 68 16.21 -1.04 9.18
N ALA A 69 15.77 0.16 8.83
CA ALA A 69 14.82 0.92 9.63
C ALA A 69 13.46 0.96 8.93
N GLY A 70 12.39 0.93 9.73
CA GLY A 70 11.04 1.09 9.21
C GLY A 70 10.06 1.41 10.32
N GLY A 71 8.79 1.49 9.93
CA GLY A 71 7.74 1.81 10.88
C GLY A 71 6.38 1.88 10.24
N ALA A 72 5.39 2.17 11.06
CA ALA A 72 4.01 2.42 10.65
C ALA A 72 3.42 3.51 11.53
N VAL A 73 2.56 4.33 10.94
CA VAL A 73 1.77 5.32 11.67
C VAL A 73 0.29 5.03 11.43
N ARG A 74 -0.53 5.25 12.45
CA ARG A 74 -1.98 5.11 12.38
C ARG A 74 -2.61 6.36 12.98
N ALA A 75 -3.60 6.92 12.30
CA ALA A 75 -4.40 8.01 12.81
C ALA A 75 -5.88 7.66 12.67
N GLU A 76 -6.63 7.84 13.73
CA GLU A 76 -8.06 7.59 13.81
C GLU A 76 -8.76 8.84 14.33
N ILE A 77 -9.95 9.12 13.79
CA ILE A 77 -10.81 10.22 14.21
C ILE A 77 -12.22 9.65 14.33
N GLY A 78 -12.88 9.93 15.44
CA GLY A 78 -14.23 9.48 15.72
C GLY A 78 -15.16 10.66 16.04
N LYS A 79 -16.43 10.52 15.67
CA LYS A 79 -17.52 11.41 16.07
C LYS A 79 -18.55 10.60 16.85
N SER A 80 -18.93 11.11 18.02
CA SER A 80 -19.88 10.47 18.94
C SER A 80 -21.26 11.07 18.74
N SER A 81 -22.29 10.22 18.87
CA SER A 81 -23.70 10.63 18.85
C SER A 81 -24.03 11.62 19.98
N ARG A 82 -23.30 11.57 21.11
CA ARG A 82 -23.45 12.50 22.25
C ARG A 82 -22.67 13.81 22.08
N ASN A 83 -22.60 14.32 20.85
CA ASN A 83 -21.90 15.55 20.48
C ASN A 83 -20.42 15.63 20.90
N GLY A 84 -19.69 14.52 20.79
CA GLY A 84 -18.25 14.44 21.10
C GLY A 84 -17.40 14.18 19.86
N TYR A 85 -16.16 14.65 19.87
CA TYR A 85 -15.12 14.23 18.93
C TYR A 85 -13.96 13.60 19.69
N GLY A 86 -13.33 12.61 19.06
CA GLY A 86 -12.13 11.96 19.57
C GLY A 86 -11.11 11.76 18.47
N SER A 87 -9.84 11.68 18.83
CA SER A 87 -8.79 11.26 17.90
C SER A 87 -7.73 10.42 18.60
N ARG A 88 -7.09 9.54 17.82
CA ARG A 88 -6.02 8.66 18.30
C ARG A 88 -4.93 8.62 17.25
N ALA A 89 -3.68 8.70 17.67
CA ALA A 89 -2.54 8.57 16.78
C ALA A 89 -1.52 7.62 17.38
N ASP A 90 -1.13 6.60 16.63
CA ASP A 90 -0.09 5.66 16.99
C ASP A 90 1.07 5.71 16.01
N GLY A 91 2.26 5.46 16.52
CA GLY A 91 3.47 5.21 15.75
C GLY A 91 4.16 3.95 16.24
N MET A 92 4.69 3.18 15.30
CA MET A 92 5.67 2.13 15.54
C MET A 92 6.91 2.42 14.71
N LEU A 93 8.08 2.28 15.31
CA LEU A 93 9.38 2.28 14.66
C LEU A 93 10.06 0.94 14.95
N TYR A 94 10.75 0.39 13.97
CA TYR A 94 11.62 -0.76 14.14
C TYR A 94 12.97 -0.53 13.47
N LEU A 95 14.01 -1.06 14.10
CA LEU A 95 15.37 -1.13 13.60
C LEU A 95 15.82 -2.58 13.69
N GLU A 96 16.23 -3.16 12.57
CA GLU A 96 16.76 -4.51 12.49
C GLU A 96 18.23 -4.44 12.06
N SER A 97 19.11 -5.20 12.71
CA SER A 97 20.49 -5.40 12.28
C SER A 97 20.78 -6.89 12.06
N ARG A 98 21.54 -7.21 11.02
CA ARG A 98 21.99 -8.57 10.68
C ARG A 98 23.45 -8.55 10.27
N GLY A 99 24.22 -9.56 10.66
CA GLY A 99 25.62 -9.67 10.29
C GLY A 99 26.21 -11.03 10.67
N GLN A 100 27.38 -11.34 10.13
CA GLN A 100 28.15 -12.51 10.52
C GLN A 100 29.20 -12.13 11.56
N THR A 101 29.31 -12.95 12.61
CA THR A 101 30.36 -12.84 13.63
C THR A 101 31.19 -14.12 13.66
N GLU A 102 32.30 -14.10 14.39
CA GLU A 102 33.15 -15.30 14.62
C GLU A 102 32.39 -16.45 15.29
N LEU A 103 31.29 -16.15 15.99
CA LEU A 103 30.44 -17.12 16.67
C LEU A 103 29.24 -17.57 15.82
N GLY A 104 29.09 -17.01 14.61
CA GLY A 104 27.98 -17.29 13.71
C GLY A 104 27.13 -16.06 13.37
N PRO A 105 25.98 -16.28 12.71
CA PRO A 105 25.08 -15.21 12.29
C PRO A 105 24.36 -14.59 13.48
N VAL A 106 24.37 -13.26 13.54
CA VAL A 106 23.69 -12.47 14.57
C VAL A 106 22.58 -11.62 13.95
N ARG A 107 21.43 -11.60 14.60
CA ARG A 107 20.27 -10.77 14.27
C ARG A 107 19.80 -10.05 15.52
N SER A 108 19.59 -8.73 15.42
CA SER A 108 18.98 -7.93 16.47
C SER A 108 17.81 -7.12 15.92
N VAL A 109 16.76 -6.93 16.74
CA VAL A 109 15.56 -6.18 16.39
C VAL A 109 15.20 -5.30 17.57
N ILE A 110 15.08 -4.00 17.33
CA ILE A 110 14.61 -3.00 18.29
C ILE A 110 13.29 -2.46 17.75
N SER A 111 12.24 -2.47 18.56
CA SER A 111 10.94 -1.92 18.19
C SER A 111 10.39 -1.00 19.26
N VAL A 112 9.91 0.17 18.86
CA VAL A 112 9.31 1.17 19.74
C VAL A 112 7.91 1.46 19.24
N ARG A 113 6.91 1.40 20.13
CA ARG A 113 5.53 1.80 19.85
C ARG A 113 5.14 2.94 20.79
N ARG A 114 4.44 3.94 20.27
CA ARG A 114 3.86 5.03 21.07
C ARG A 114 2.50 5.41 20.51
N GLY A 115 1.56 5.70 21.40
CA GLY A 115 0.24 6.20 21.05
C GLY A 115 -0.10 7.46 21.85
N ILE A 116 -0.90 8.32 21.26
CA ILE A 116 -1.62 9.40 21.94
C ILE A 116 -3.11 9.21 21.67
N ASP A 117 -3.90 9.21 22.73
CA ASP A 117 -5.36 9.22 22.65
C ASP A 117 -5.87 10.57 23.14
N ARG A 118 -6.78 11.16 22.36
CA ARG A 118 -7.51 12.38 22.71
C ARG A 118 -8.99 12.06 22.70
N ASN A 119 -9.43 11.34 23.72
CA ASN A 119 -10.83 11.03 23.97
C ASN A 119 -11.45 10.20 22.84
N LEU A 120 -10.67 9.36 22.14
CA LEU A 120 -11.22 8.41 21.16
C LEU A 120 -11.58 7.08 21.84
N ASP A 121 -10.78 6.60 22.80
CA ASP A 121 -11.09 5.35 23.50
C ASP A 121 -12.19 5.50 24.58
N ALA A 122 -12.50 6.74 24.99
CA ALA A 122 -13.43 7.04 26.08
C ALA A 122 -14.90 7.21 25.67
N ALA A 123 -15.23 7.24 24.37
CA ALA A 123 -16.62 7.33 23.91
C ALA A 123 -16.97 6.21 22.91
N PRO A 124 -18.26 5.96 22.66
CA PRO A 124 -18.71 4.87 21.80
C PRO A 124 -18.52 5.28 20.33
N PHE A 125 -17.27 5.33 19.87
CA PHE A 125 -16.90 5.63 18.48
C PHE A 125 -16.71 4.36 17.63
N ARG A 126 -17.09 3.18 18.16
CA ARG A 126 -17.03 1.89 17.48
C ARG A 126 -18.40 1.26 17.39
#